data_AF-A0A7H0IGT2-F1
#
_entry.id   AF-A0A7H0IGT2-F1
#
_cell.length_a   1.000
_cell.length_b   1.000
_cell.length_c   1.000
_cell.angle_alpha   90.00
_cell.angle_beta   90.00
_cell.angle_gamma   90.00
#
_symmetry.space_group_name_H-M   'P 1'
#
loop_
_entity.id
_entity.type
_entity.pdbx_description
1 polymer ?
#
loop_
_entity_poly.entity_id
_entity_poly.type
_entity_poly.pdbx_seq_one_letter_code
_entity_poly.pdbx_strand_id
1 'polypeptide(L)'
;MAKWTPKHEAPEPLEGPVVATITGGTILWFVLFLVQLPFYGWYEDHGHLWWVWTCLAGGALGLLGTWIVRRRDAAIKRHAALEEESAAASE
;
A
#
# COMPACT_ATOMS: atom_id res chain seq x y z
N MET A 1 -20.23 -33.96 -14.44
CA MET A 1 -19.31 -32.98 -13.83
C MET A 1 -19.77 -32.76 -12.40
N ALA A 2 -19.04 -33.29 -11.41
CA ALA A 2 -19.44 -33.18 -10.02
C ALA A 2 -19.22 -31.74 -9.53
N LYS A 3 -20.30 -31.10 -9.05
CA LYS A 3 -20.25 -29.76 -8.47
C LYS A 3 -19.38 -29.77 -7.21
N TRP A 4 -18.35 -28.94 -7.16
CA TRP A 4 -17.57 -28.71 -5.95
C TRP A 4 -18.44 -27.91 -4.97
N THR A 5 -18.80 -28.52 -3.84
CA THR A 5 -19.47 -27.85 -2.72
C THR A 5 -18.43 -27.52 -1.64
N PRO A 6 -18.09 -26.23 -1.42
CA PRO A 6 -17.17 -25.82 -0.37
C PRO A 6 -17.73 -26.25 1.01
N LYS A 7 -16.91 -26.96 1.78
CA LYS A 7 -17.27 -27.59 3.05
C LYS A 7 -17.05 -26.69 4.28
N HIS A 8 -16.51 -25.49 4.06
CA HIS A 8 -16.28 -24.47 5.08
C HIS A 8 -16.94 -23.16 4.64
N GLU A 9 -17.74 -22.60 5.54
CA GLU A 9 -18.23 -21.22 5.44
C GLU A 9 -17.01 -20.29 5.38
N ALA A 10 -17.02 -19.31 4.49
CA ALA A 10 -15.87 -18.42 4.32
C ALA A 10 -15.61 -17.74 5.67
N PRO A 11 -14.39 -17.87 6.25
CA PRO A 11 -14.06 -17.19 7.49
C PRO A 11 -14.30 -15.69 7.31
N GLU A 12 -14.73 -15.01 8.38
CA GLU A 12 -14.93 -13.57 8.36
C GLU A 12 -13.69 -12.88 7.76
N PRO A 13 -13.86 -11.82 6.93
CA PRO A 13 -12.75 -11.15 6.30
C PRO A 13 -11.71 -10.81 7.35
N LEU A 14 -10.49 -11.30 7.18
CA LEU A 14 -9.37 -10.92 8.03
C LEU A 14 -9.16 -9.41 7.85
N GLU A 15 -9.77 -8.61 8.73
CA GLU A 15 -9.56 -7.16 8.84
C GLU A 15 -8.20 -6.88 9.50
N GLY A 16 -7.14 -7.46 8.94
CA GLY A 16 -5.78 -7.06 9.28
C GLY A 16 -5.53 -5.62 8.80
N PRO A 17 -4.64 -4.85 9.43
CA PRO A 17 -4.27 -3.52 8.98
C PRO A 17 -3.40 -3.59 7.71
N VAL A 18 -3.97 -4.07 6.60
CA VAL A 18 -3.30 -4.30 5.31
C VAL A 18 -2.67 -3.00 4.79
N VAL A 19 -3.38 -1.88 4.97
CA VAL A 19 -2.86 -0.54 4.60
C VAL A 19 -1.60 -0.20 5.40
N ALA A 20 -1.55 -0.52 6.70
CA ALA A 20 -0.38 -0.27 7.53
C ALA A 20 0.80 -1.14 7.12
N THR A 21 0.56 -2.42 6.79
CA THR A 21 1.61 -3.33 6.31
C THR A 21 2.19 -2.89 4.97
N ILE A 22 1.34 -2.52 4.01
CA ILE A 22 1.77 -2.01 2.71
C ILE A 22 2.57 -0.71 2.88
N THR A 23 2.11 0.18 3.77
CA THR A 23 2.82 1.43 4.09
C THR A 23 4.18 1.14 4.73
N GLY A 24 4.25 0.20 5.68
CA GLY A 24 5.48 -0.20 6.34
C GLY A 24 6.50 -0.80 5.36
N GLY A 25 6.06 -1.73 4.50
CA GLY A 25 6.91 -2.29 3.44
C GLY A 25 7.41 -1.24 2.46
N THR A 26 6.55 -0.28 2.07
CA THR A 26 6.93 0.85 1.20
C THR A 26 8.00 1.71 1.84
N ILE A 27 7.82 2.11 3.11
CA ILE A 27 8.79 2.93 3.84
C ILE A 27 10.12 2.19 3.94
N LEU A 28 10.08 0.90 4.27
CA LEU A 28 11.29 0.08 4.36
C LEU A 28 12.07 0.06 3.03
N TRP A 29 11.40 -0.19 1.90
CA TRP A 29 12.03 -0.17 0.57
C TRP A 29 12.58 1.20 0.18
N PHE A 30 11.85 2.27 0.51
CA PHE A 30 12.30 3.63 0.24
C PHE A 30 13.53 4.00 1.08
N VAL A 31 13.54 3.66 2.36
CA VAL A 31 14.70 3.86 3.24
C VAL A 31 15.90 3.04 2.76
N LEU A 32 15.70 1.77 2.38
CA LEU A 32 16.74 0.94 1.77
C LEU A 32 17.32 1.58 0.51
N PHE A 33 16.50 2.19 -0.35
CA PHE A 33 16.99 2.95 -1.50
C PHE A 33 17.88 4.12 -1.07
N LEU A 34 17.42 4.95 -0.12
CA LEU A 34 18.17 6.12 0.35
C LEU A 34 19.53 5.75 0.97
N VAL A 35 19.58 4.67 1.76
CA VAL A 35 20.81 4.19 2.39
C VAL A 35 21.82 3.69 1.35
N GLN A 36 21.36 3.18 0.20
CA GLN A 36 22.26 2.69 -0.85
C GLN A 36 22.82 3.78 -1.76
N LEU A 37 22.17 4.95 -1.88
CA LEU A 37 22.66 6.07 -2.69
C LEU A 37 24.11 6.51 -2.41
N PRO A 38 24.58 6.66 -1.16
CA PRO A 38 25.99 6.98 -0.90
C PRO A 38 26.97 5.88 -1.36
N PHE A 39 26.49 4.65 -1.55
CA PHE A 39 27.27 3.51 -2.04
C PHE A 39 27.08 3.24 -3.54
N TYR A 40 26.41 4.12 -4.28
CA TYR A 40 26.05 3.89 -5.68
C TYR A 40 27.25 3.49 -6.56
N GLY A 41 28.40 4.17 -6.39
CA GLY A 41 29.63 3.85 -7.13
C GLY A 41 30.14 2.42 -6.86
N TRP A 42 30.03 1.93 -5.62
CA TRP A 42 30.40 0.55 -5.29
C TRP A 42 29.47 -0.47 -5.99
N TYR A 43 28.16 -0.19 -6.03
CA TYR A 43 27.20 -1.04 -6.74
C TYR A 43 27.42 -1.02 -8.26
N GLU A 44 27.85 0.11 -8.82
CA GLU A 44 28.22 0.24 -10.22
C GLU A 44 29.49 -0.59 -10.53
N ASP A 45 30.54 -0.44 -9.73
CA ASP A 45 31.80 -1.16 -9.88
C ASP A 45 31.64 -2.69 -9.78
N HIS A 46 30.68 -3.17 -8.96
CA HIS A 46 30.43 -4.60 -8.73
C HIS A 46 29.28 -5.16 -9.60
N GLY A 47 28.67 -4.35 -10.48
CA GLY A 47 27.58 -4.78 -11.37
C GLY A 47 26.26 -5.09 -10.64
N HIS A 48 26.07 -4.56 -9.45
CA HIS A 48 24.88 -4.76 -8.61
C HIS A 48 23.87 -3.61 -8.69
N LEU A 49 24.00 -2.70 -9.67
CA LEU A 49 23.07 -1.59 -9.93
C LEU A 49 21.60 -2.02 -9.98
N TRP A 50 21.30 -3.24 -10.43
CA TRP A 50 19.94 -3.77 -10.48
C TRP A 50 19.24 -3.81 -9.11
N TRP A 51 19.99 -3.96 -8.01
CA TRP A 51 19.46 -3.89 -6.65
C TRP A 51 18.95 -2.49 -6.30
N VAL A 52 19.69 -1.45 -6.68
CA VAL A 52 19.31 -0.05 -6.47
C VAL A 52 18.02 0.28 -7.22
N TRP A 53 17.92 -0.14 -8.48
CA TRP A 53 16.72 0.05 -9.30
C TRP A 53 15.51 -0.73 -8.78
N THR A 54 15.74 -1.92 -8.21
CA THR A 54 14.67 -2.70 -7.56
C THR A 54 14.12 -1.99 -6.33
N CYS A 55 15.01 -1.45 -5.47
CA CYS A 55 14.59 -0.63 -4.33
C CYS A 55 13.85 0.63 -4.76
N LEU A 56 14.33 1.30 -5.82
CA LEU A 56 13.69 2.49 -6.36
C LEU A 56 12.29 2.17 -6.91
N ALA A 57 12.15 1.10 -7.69
CA ALA A 57 10.87 0.67 -8.24
C ALA A 57 9.89 0.28 -7.12
N GLY A 58 10.32 -0.51 -6.13
CA GLY A 58 9.50 -0.90 -4.99
C GLY A 58 9.08 0.30 -4.13
N GLY A 59 10.01 1.20 -3.83
CA GLY A 59 9.74 2.43 -3.09
C GLY A 59 8.78 3.37 -3.83
N ALA A 60 9.01 3.60 -5.13
CA ALA A 60 8.17 4.48 -5.95
C ALA A 60 6.76 3.93 -6.13
N LEU A 61 6.62 2.65 -6.47
CA LEU A 61 5.31 1.99 -6.63
C LEU A 61 4.54 1.95 -5.30
N GLY A 62 5.23 1.69 -4.20
CA GLY A 62 4.64 1.71 -2.87
C GLY A 62 4.16 3.10 -2.45
N LEU A 63 4.94 4.16 -2.72
CA LEU A 63 4.57 5.53 -2.39
C LEU A 63 3.32 5.95 -3.17
N LEU A 64 3.29 5.63 -4.47
CA LEU A 64 2.17 5.94 -5.35
C LEU A 64 0.90 5.19 -4.93
N GLY A 65 1.00 3.89 -4.61
CA GLY A 65 -0.12 3.10 -4.12
C GLY A 65 -0.68 3.63 -2.80
N THR A 66 0.18 3.98 -1.85
CA THR A 66 -0.23 4.52 -0.54
C THR A 66 -0.92 5.87 -0.68
N TRP A 67 -0.43 6.73 -1.58
CA TRP A 67 -1.05 8.03 -1.87
C TRP A 67 -2.46 7.86 -2.46
N ILE A 68 -2.63 6.95 -3.42
CA ILE A 68 -3.94 6.67 -4.03
C ILE A 68 -4.94 6.17 -2.98
N VAL A 69 -4.55 5.20 -2.15
CA VAL A 69 -5.42 4.64 -1.10
C VAL A 69 -5.82 5.71 -0.08
N ARG A 70 -4.86 6.50 0.43
CA ARG A 70 -5.15 7.59 1.38
C ARG A 70 -6.06 8.65 0.77
N ARG A 71 -5.87 8.99 -0.50
CA ARG A 71 -6.71 9.96 -1.20
C ARG A 71 -8.14 9.44 -1.38
N ARG A 72 -8.30 8.15 -1.71
CA ARG A 72 -9.61 7.52 -1.80
C ARG A 72 -10.32 7.44 -0.45
N ASP A 73 -9.60 7.02 0.59
CA ASP A 73 -10.16 6.93 1.95
C ASP A 73 -10.60 8.30 2.48
N ALA A 74 -9.81 9.35 2.21
CA ALA A 74 -10.18 10.72 2.54
C ALA A 74 -11.41 11.23 1.79
N ALA A 75 -11.61 10.83 0.53
CA ALA A 75 -12.79 11.20 -0.25
C ALA A 75 -14.06 10.50 0.26
N ILE A 76 -13.97 9.21 0.60
CA ILE A 76 -15.09 8.43 1.15
C ILE A 76 -15.53 9.01 2.51
N LYS A 77 -14.57 9.27 3.41
CA LYS A 77 -14.86 9.89 4.72
C LYS A 77 -15.53 11.25 4.60
N ARG A 78 -15.12 12.07 3.62
CA ARG A 78 -15.76 13.36 3.34
C ARG A 78 -17.21 13.20 2.87
N HIS A 79 -17.49 12.22 2.02
CA HIS A 79 -18.87 11.98 1.55
C HIS A 79 -19.78 11.47 2.68
N ALA A 80 -19.28 10.55 3.52
CA ALA A 80 -20.02 10.07 4.68
C ALA A 80 -20.37 11.20 5.67
N ALA A 81 -19.42 12.11 5.93
CA ALA A 81 -19.67 13.27 6.80
C ALA A 81 -20.74 14.23 6.24
N LEU A 82 -20.77 14.42 4.91
CA LEU A 82 -21.79 15.25 4.25
C LEU A 82 -23.19 14.60 4.30
N GLU A 83 -23.28 13.27 4.21
CA GLU A 83 -24.55 12.56 4.36
C GLU A 83 -25.08 12.63 5.79
N GLU A 84 -24.22 12.49 6.80
CA GLU A 84 -24.60 12.68 8.21
C GLU A 84 -25.09 14.11 8.48
N GLU A 85 -24.40 15.13 7.94
CA GLU A 85 -24.80 16.54 8.07
C GLU A 85 -26.15 16.82 7.37
N SER A 86 -26.38 16.24 6.19
CA SER A 86 -27.66 16.34 5.48
C SER A 86 -28.80 15.66 6.26
N ALA A 87 -28.56 14.50 6.85
CA ALA A 87 -29.54 13.79 7.67
C ALA A 87 -29.89 14.61 8.92
N ALA A 88 -28.88 15.13 9.62
CA ALA A 88 -29.07 15.98 10.79
C ALA A 88 -29.78 17.31 10.48
N ALA A 89 -29.61 17.86 9.26
CA ALA A 89 -30.30 19.07 8.82
C ALA A 89 -31.75 18.83 8.37
N SER A 90 -32.18 17.56 8.22
CA SER A 90 -33.52 17.18 7.82
C SER A 90 -34.40 16.62 8.95
N GLU A 91 -33.83 16.46 10.16
CA GLU A 91 -34.55 16.28 11.44
C GLU A 91 -34.84 17.63 12.12
#